data_AF-A0A945FKG2-F1
#
_entry.id   AF-A0A945FKG2-F1
#
_cell.length_a   1.000
_cell.length_b   1.000
_cell.length_c   1.000
_cell.angle_alpha   90.00
_cell.angle_beta   90.00
_cell.angle_gamma   90.00
#
_symmetry.space_group_name_H-M   'P 1'
#
loop_
_entity.id
_entity.type
_entity.pdbx_description
1 polymer ?
#
loop_
_entity_poly.entity_id
_entity_poly.type
_entity_poly.pdbx_seq_one_letter_code
_entity_poly.pdbx_strand_id
1 'polypeptide(L)' 'MPKVFIPSLMRKLTNNQEMVEMDGQTLREVINNMEAQFPGFKARVLYEDTRLAPGLAAAIDGVVTE' A
#
# COMPACT_ATOMS: atom_id res chain seq x y z
N MET A 1 1.75 3.11 14.33
CA MET A 1 1.01 3.40 13.08
C MET A 1 2.00 3.85 12.00
N PRO A 2 2.35 2.98 11.04
CA PRO A 2 3.04 3.40 9.83
C PRO A 2 2.25 4.44 9.02
N LYS A 3 3.00 5.32 8.36
CA LYS A 3 2.49 6.28 7.37
C LYS A 3 2.68 5.71 5.97
N VAL A 4 1.58 5.50 5.27
CA VAL A 4 1.57 4.95 3.91
C VAL A 4 1.49 6.10 2.92
N PHE A 5 2.53 6.27 2.11
CA PHE A 5 2.57 7.26 1.04
C PHE A 5 1.89 6.71 -0.21
N ILE A 6 0.93 7.46 -0.77
CA ILE A 6 0.11 7.01 -1.89
C ILE A 6 0.61 7.63 -3.20
N PRO A 7 1.06 6.82 -4.17
CA PRO A 7 1.43 7.31 -5.49
C PRO A 7 0.28 8.09 -6.15
N SER A 8 0.59 9.15 -6.89
CA SER A 8 -0.41 10.02 -7.53
C SER A 8 -1.47 9.28 -8.33
N LEU A 9 -1.08 8.20 -9.01
CA LEU A 9 -1.99 7.35 -9.80
C LEU A 9 -3.02 6.57 -8.97
N MET A 10 -2.74 6.37 -7.68
CA MET A 10 -3.58 5.61 -6.75
C MET A 10 -4.42 6.51 -5.84
N ARG A 11 -4.16 7.83 -5.79
CA ARG A 11 -4.86 8.77 -4.89
C ARG A 11 -6.38 8.75 -5.08
N LYS A 12 -6.88 8.52 -6.30
CA LYS A 12 -8.33 8.40 -6.55
C LYS A 12 -8.99 7.26 -5.77
N LEU A 13 -8.22 6.23 -5.41
CA LEU A 13 -8.69 5.09 -4.62
C LEU A 13 -8.68 5.38 -3.12
N THR A 14 -7.86 6.32 -2.68
CA THR A 14 -7.68 6.71 -1.27
C THR A 14 -8.31 8.08 -0.98
N ASN A 15 -9.46 8.40 -1.59
CA ASN A 15 -10.17 9.68 -1.40
C ASN A 15 -9.30 10.93 -1.64
N ASN A 16 -8.38 10.84 -2.60
CA ASN A 16 -7.38 11.86 -2.95
C ASN A 16 -6.33 12.15 -1.85
N GLN A 17 -6.21 11.27 -0.84
CA GLN A 17 -5.19 11.39 0.20
C GLN A 17 -3.82 10.99 -0.35
N GLU A 18 -2.82 11.83 -0.07
CA GLU A 18 -1.42 11.54 -0.39
C GLU A 18 -0.72 10.66 0.65
N MET A 19 -1.25 10.65 1.88
CA MET A 19 -0.74 9.89 3.00
C MET A 19 -1.90 9.36 3.83
N VAL A 20 -1.81 8.10 4.24
CA VAL A 20 -2.77 7.44 5.13
C VAL A 20 -2.01 6.89 6.33
N GLU A 21 -2.52 7.13 7.54
CA GLU A 21 -2.03 6.45 8.74
C GLU A 21 -2.79 5.13 8.92
N MET A 22 -2.04 4.05 9.06
CA MET A 22 -2.58 2.70 9.15
C MET A 22 -1.93 1.96 10.30
N ASP A 23 -2.67 1.05 10.94
CA ASP A 23 -2.08 0.07 11.85
C ASP A 23 -1.50 -1.12 11.08
N GLY A 24 -0.44 -1.72 11.64
CA GLY A 24 0.19 -2.91 11.08
C GLY A 24 1.64 -3.04 11.51
N GLN A 25 2.08 -4.26 11.74
CA GLN A 25 3.47 -4.61 12.07
C GLN A 25 4.24 -5.12 10.84
N THR A 26 3.53 -5.53 9.79
CA THR A 26 4.12 -6.01 8.54
C THR A 26 3.52 -5.30 7.34
N LEU A 27 4.26 -5.25 6.22
CA LEU A 27 3.74 -4.71 4.95
C LEU A 27 2.43 -5.40 4.53
N ARG A 28 2.32 -6.72 4.75
CA ARG A 28 1.13 -7.50 4.41
C ARG A 28 -0.08 -7.08 5.25
N GLU A 29 0.11 -6.86 6.55
CA GLU A 29 -0.96 -6.32 7.42
C GLU A 29 -1.41 -4.94 6.97
N VAL A 30 -0.46 -4.04 6.67
CA VAL A 30 -0.76 -2.70 6.20
C VAL A 30 -1.56 -2.74 4.89
N ILE A 31 -1.16 -3.59 3.92
CA ILE A 31 -1.90 -3.75 2.65
C ILE A 31 -3.32 -4.30 2.90
N ASN A 32 -3.49 -5.27 3.79
CA ASN A 32 -4.80 -5.82 4.11
C ASN A 32 -5.70 -4.77 4.79
N ASN A 33 -5.14 -3.96 5.68
CA ASN A 33 -5.87 -2.88 6.35
C ASN A 33 -6.21 -1.75 5.36
N MET A 34 -5.31 -1.44 4.41
CA MET A 34 -5.59 -0.54 3.29
C MET A 34 -6.73 -1.05 2.41
N GLU A 35 -6.79 -2.36 2.13
CA GLU A 35 -7.90 -2.95 1.37
C GLU A 35 -9.24 -2.84 2.12
N ALA A 36 -9.24 -3.06 3.43
CA ALA A 36 -10.44 -2.95 4.24
C ALA A 36 -11.00 -1.51 4.27
N GLN A 37 -10.13 -0.50 4.26
CA GLN A 37 -10.53 0.92 4.22
C GLN A 37 -10.79 1.44 2.80
N PHE A 38 -10.02 0.96 1.81
CA PHE A 38 -10.04 1.38 0.41
C PHE A 38 -10.12 0.15 -0.50
N PRO A 39 -11.33 -0.42 -0.69
CA PRO A 39 -11.51 -1.63 -1.49
C PRO A 39 -10.94 -1.50 -2.91
N GLY A 40 -10.17 -2.50 -3.33
CA GLY A 40 -9.43 -2.52 -4.59
C GLY A 40 -7.97 -2.06 -4.50
N PHE A 41 -7.48 -1.64 -3.32
CA PHE A 41 -6.10 -1.24 -3.11
C PHE A 41 -5.13 -2.43 -3.30
N LYS A 42 -5.43 -3.57 -2.68
CA LYS A 42 -4.64 -4.80 -2.75
C LYS A 42 -4.47 -5.25 -4.20
N ALA A 43 -5.54 -5.19 -5.00
CA ALA A 43 -5.51 -5.55 -6.42
C ALA A 43 -4.62 -4.65 -7.28
N ARG A 44 -4.27 -3.44 -6.81
CA ARG A 44 -3.34 -2.53 -7.50
C ARG A 44 -1.88 -2.74 -7.09
N VAL A 45 -1.63 -3.25 -5.88
CA VAL A 45 -0.28 -3.35 -5.32
C VAL A 45 0.27 -4.77 -5.27
N LEU A 46 -0.58 -5.79 -5.31
CA LEU A 46 -0.18 -7.19 -5.33
C LEU A 46 -0.49 -7.85 -6.67
N TYR A 47 0.38 -8.78 -7.05
CA TYR A 47 0.18 -9.75 -8.12
C TYR A 47 0.09 -11.15 -7.52
N GLU A 48 -0.96 -11.88 -7.91
CA GLU A 48 -1.26 -13.24 -7.41
C GLU A 48 -1.28 -13.35 -5.87
N ASP A 49 -1.58 -12.25 -5.16
CA ASP A 49 -1.59 -12.15 -3.69
C ASP A 49 -0.28 -12.48 -2.95
N THR A 50 0.79 -12.78 -3.68
CA THR A 50 2.06 -13.26 -3.13
C THR A 50 3.15 -12.21 -3.19
N ARG A 51 3.22 -11.44 -4.28
CA ARG A 51 4.30 -10.48 -4.58
C ARG A 51 3.75 -9.10 -4.91
N LEU A 52 4.60 -8.08 -4.84
CA LEU A 52 4.25 -6.76 -5.33
C LEU A 52 4.01 -6.80 -6.85
N ALA A 53 3.09 -5.96 -7.34
CA ALA A 53 2.78 -5.88 -8.75
C ALA A 53 4.02 -5.44 -9.55
N PRO A 54 4.23 -5.96 -10.77
CA PRO A 54 5.38 -5.59 -11.58
C PRO A 54 5.52 -4.06 -11.73
N GLY A 55 6.73 -3.55 -11.49
CA GLY A 55 7.02 -2.12 -11.53
C GLY A 55 6.70 -1.36 -10.24
N LEU A 56 6.23 -2.04 -9.18
CA LEU A 56 6.13 -1.48 -7.84
C LEU A 56 7.25 -2.02 -6.95
N ALA A 57 7.76 -1.14 -6.09
CA ALA A 57 8.63 -1.48 -4.98
C ALA A 57 8.06 -0.84 -3.71
N ALA A 58 8.24 -1.50 -2.57
CA ALA A 58 7.90 -0.91 -1.28
C ALA A 58 9.18 -0.41 -0.61
N ALA A 59 9.10 0.75 0.04
CA ALA A 59 10.18 1.27 0.87
C ALA A 59 9.65 1.44 2.30
N ILE A 60 10.38 0.89 3.27
CA ILE A 60 10.06 0.98 4.71
C ILE A 60 11.21 1.77 5.34
N ASP A 61 10.90 2.95 5.90
CA ASP A 61 11.88 3.87 6.50
C ASP A 61 13.08 4.17 5.59
N GLY A 62 12.84 4.31 4.27
CA GLY A 62 13.86 4.60 3.27
C GLY A 62 14.62 3.37 2.76
N VAL A 63 14.36 2.18 3.29
CA VAL A 63 14.94 0.92 2.81
C VAL A 63 13.98 0.27 1.81
N VAL A 64 14.44 0.08 0.58
CA VAL A 64 13.67 -0.58 -0.48
C VAL A 64 13.70 -2.09 -0.28
N THR A 65 12.53 -2.72 -0.37
CA THR A 65 12.36 -4.18 -0.37
C THR A 65 11.81 -4.61 -1.74
N GLU A 66 12.44 -5.61 -2.35
CA GLU A 66 12.06 -6.21 -3.64
C GLU A 66 11.21 -7.47 -3.47
#